data_AF-A0A139RB01-F1
#
_entry.id   AF-A0A139RB01-F1
#
_cell.length_a   1.000
_cell.length_b   1.000
_cell.length_c   1.000
_cell.angle_alpha   90.00
_cell.angle_beta   90.00
_cell.angle_gamma   90.00
#
_symmetry.space_group_name_H-M   'P 1'
#
loop_
_entity.id
_entity.type
_entity.pdbx_description
1 polymer ?
#
loop_
_entity_poly.entity_id
_entity_poly.type
_entity_poly.pdbx_seq_one_letter_code
_entity_poly.pdbx_strand_id
1 'polypeptide(L)'
;MVLKTTENAIIGVNDHTLVTESDGRRWVTREPAIVYFHKKYWFNIIAMIRDNGISYYCNMASPYYLDEEALKYIDYDLDVKIFTDGEKTSLGR
;
A
#
# COMPACT_ATOMS: atom_id res chain seq x y z
N MET A 1 3.45 2.36 -11.63
CA MET A 1 4.52 3.28 -12.10
C MET A 1 5.24 3.89 -10.90
N VAL A 2 6.56 4.09 -10.96
CA VAL A 2 7.31 4.77 -9.88
C VAL A 2 7.21 6.28 -10.05
N LEU A 3 6.81 7.00 -9.01
CA LEU A 3 6.68 8.47 -9.01
C LEU A 3 7.93 9.15 -8.44
N LYS A 4 8.48 8.62 -7.34
CA LYS A 4 9.64 9.19 -6.67
C LYS A 4 10.42 8.12 -5.93
N THR A 5 11.73 8.24 -5.94
CA THR A 5 12.64 7.46 -5.10
C THR A 5 13.58 8.38 -4.32
N THR A 6 13.97 7.94 -3.13
CA THR A 6 15.08 8.49 -2.36
C THR A 6 15.95 7.34 -1.87
N GLU A 7 17.01 7.63 -1.13
CA GLU A 7 17.83 6.60 -0.47
C GLU A 7 16.97 5.59 0.34
N ASN A 8 15.91 6.10 0.99
CA ASN A 8 15.13 5.34 1.95
C ASN A 8 13.66 5.11 1.54
N ALA A 9 13.13 5.83 0.56
CA ALA A 9 11.70 5.80 0.24
C ALA A 9 11.44 5.48 -1.24
N ILE A 10 10.36 4.75 -1.49
CA ILE A 10 9.77 4.58 -2.83
C ILE A 10 8.31 5.01 -2.76
N ILE A 11 7.93 5.89 -3.69
CA ILE A 11 6.54 6.31 -3.92
C ILE A 11 6.15 5.82 -5.31
N GLY A 12 5.09 5.02 -5.37
CA GLY A 12 4.54 4.50 -6.62
C GLY A 12 3.07 4.86 -6.77
N VAL A 13 2.57 4.65 -7.98
CA VAL A 13 1.14 4.62 -8.29
C VAL A 13 0.75 3.26 -8.82
N ASN A 14 -0.30 2.71 -8.22
CA ASN A 14 -1.06 1.57 -8.72
C ASN A 14 -2.31 2.13 -9.38
N ASP A 15 -2.44 1.94 -10.69
CA ASP A 15 -3.60 2.37 -11.45
C ASP A 15 -4.21 1.13 -12.08
N HIS A 16 -5.38 0.71 -11.56
CA HIS A 16 -6.06 -0.50 -11.99
C HIS A 16 -5.11 -1.71 -12.11
N THR A 17 -4.38 -1.98 -11.03
CA THR A 17 -3.33 -3.01 -11.00
C THR A 17 -3.94 -4.40 -10.87
N LEU A 18 -3.40 -5.36 -11.62
CA LEU A 18 -3.70 -6.78 -11.46
C LEU A 18 -3.10 -7.31 -10.16
N VAL A 19 -3.94 -7.82 -9.28
CA VAL A 19 -3.57 -8.54 -8.06
C VAL A 19 -3.65 -10.04 -8.33
N THR A 20 -2.62 -10.77 -7.90
CA THR A 20 -2.59 -12.24 -7.95
C THR A 20 -2.34 -12.76 -6.54
N GLU A 21 -3.26 -13.56 -6.04
CA GLU A 21 -3.19 -14.18 -4.72
C GLU A 21 -2.37 -15.49 -4.78
N SER A 22 -1.88 -15.95 -3.63
CA SER A 22 -1.13 -17.22 -3.52
C SER A 22 -1.96 -18.45 -3.92
N ASP A 23 -3.29 -18.37 -3.80
CA ASP A 23 -4.24 -19.41 -4.23
C ASP A 23 -4.57 -19.37 -5.74
N GLY A 24 -3.96 -18.43 -6.48
CA GLY A 24 -4.15 -18.26 -7.92
C GLY A 24 -5.33 -17.37 -8.32
N ARG A 25 -6.13 -16.87 -7.37
CA ARG A 25 -7.16 -15.87 -7.68
C ARG A 25 -6.54 -14.60 -8.23
N ARG A 26 -7.24 -13.97 -9.18
CA ARG A 26 -6.83 -12.73 -9.84
C ARG A 26 -7.96 -11.72 -9.87
N TRP A 27 -7.64 -10.48 -9.57
CA TRP A 27 -8.60 -9.37 -9.63
C TRP A 27 -7.87 -8.06 -9.93
N VAL A 28 -8.60 -7.04 -10.37
CA VAL A 28 -8.03 -5.73 -10.71
C VAL A 28 -8.52 -4.71 -9.69
N THR A 29 -7.61 -3.88 -9.18
CA THR A 29 -7.99 -2.80 -8.26
C THR A 29 -8.93 -1.81 -8.95
N ARG A 30 -9.94 -1.32 -8.21
CA ARG A 30 -10.93 -0.39 -8.77
C ARG A 30 -10.43 1.05 -8.82
N GLU A 31 -9.78 1.48 -7.74
CA GLU A 31 -9.38 2.87 -7.59
C GLU A 31 -7.86 2.98 -7.78
N PRO A 32 -7.37 4.08 -8.37
CA PRO A 32 -5.96 4.38 -8.34
C PRO A 32 -5.49 4.65 -6.91
N ALA A 33 -4.26 4.23 -6.60
CA ALA A 33 -3.69 4.39 -5.28
C ALA A 33 -2.22 4.82 -5.35
N ILE A 34 -1.84 5.75 -4.47
CA ILE A 34 -0.44 6.06 -4.20
C ILE A 34 0.04 5.11 -3.11
N VAL A 35 1.16 4.45 -3.36
CA VAL A 35 1.80 3.54 -2.40
C VAL A 35 3.12 4.14 -1.93
N TYR A 36 3.36 4.06 -0.62
CA TYR A 36 4.58 4.55 0.03
C TYR A 36 5.24 3.44 0.82
N PHE A 37 6.52 3.21 0.53
CA PHE A 37 7.37 2.25 1.21
C PHE A 37 8.63 2.92 1.75
N HIS A 38 9.11 2.50 2.92
CA HIS A 38 10.31 3.04 3.54
C HIS A 38 11.26 1.95 4.07
N LYS A 39 12.58 2.16 3.99
CA LYS A 39 13.61 1.21 4.44
C LYS A 39 13.82 1.19 5.96
N LYS A 40 13.30 2.18 6.68
CA LYS A 40 13.51 2.32 8.14
C LYS A 40 12.22 2.31 8.95
N TYR A 41 11.07 2.38 8.30
CA TYR A 41 9.79 2.39 8.99
C TYR A 41 9.09 1.06 8.84
N TRP A 42 8.39 0.68 9.90
CA TRP A 42 7.70 -0.59 10.03
C TRP A 42 6.22 -0.45 9.65
N PHE A 43 5.99 0.29 8.57
CA PHE A 43 4.67 0.45 7.96
C PHE A 43 4.81 0.82 6.48
N ASN A 44 3.76 0.54 5.72
CA ASN A 44 3.54 1.12 4.40
C ASN A 44 2.21 1.87 4.37
N ILE A 45 2.10 2.87 3.50
CA ILE A 45 0.86 3.63 3.32
C ILE A 45 0.31 3.36 1.92
N ILE A 46 -0.99 3.10 1.85
CA ILE A 46 -1.76 3.07 0.61
C ILE A 46 -2.81 4.18 0.68
N ALA A 47 -2.63 5.22 -0.12
CA ALA A 47 -3.58 6.32 -0.27
C ALA A 47 -4.46 6.06 -1.50
N MET A 48 -5.67 5.58 -1.28
CA MET A 48 -6.65 5.31 -2.35
C MET A 48 -7.36 6.61 -2.73
N ILE A 49 -7.29 6.96 -4.00
CA ILE A 49 -7.90 8.17 -4.55
C ILE A 49 -9.29 7.81 -5.04
N ARG A 50 -10.33 8.44 -4.45
CA ARG A 50 -11.73 8.25 -4.80
C ARG A 50 -12.36 9.58 -5.18
N ASP A 51 -13.50 9.52 -5.86
CA ASP A 51 -14.26 10.72 -6.23
C ASP A 51 -14.66 11.60 -5.03
N ASN A 52 -14.90 10.97 -3.87
CA ASN A 52 -15.33 11.65 -2.65
C ASN A 52 -14.16 11.97 -1.68
N GLY A 53 -12.91 11.78 -2.10
CA GLY A 53 -11.73 12.10 -1.30
C GLY A 53 -10.71 10.96 -1.23
N ILE A 54 -9.72 11.12 -0.35
CA ILE A 54 -8.65 10.14 -0.17
C ILE A 54 -8.91 9.34 1.10
N SER A 55 -8.80 8.02 0.99
CA SER A 55 -8.77 7.13 2.15
C SER A 55 -7.38 6.52 2.27
N TYR A 56 -6.92 6.36 3.51
CA TYR A 56 -5.58 5.88 3.81
C TYR A 56 -5.65 4.54 4.52
N TYR A 57 -4.82 3.61 4.08
CA TYR A 57 -4.43 2.44 4.84
C TYR A 57 -2.99 2.62 5.31
N CYS A 58 -2.76 2.41 6.60
CA CYS A 58 -1.44 2.26 7.18
C CYS A 58 -1.29 0.81 7.63
N ASN A 59 -0.60 0.01 6.84
CA ASN A 59 -0.34 -1.39 7.16
C ASN A 59 0.93 -1.46 7.99
N MET A 60 0.87 -2.08 9.17
CA MET A 60 2.06 -2.45 9.91
C MET A 60 2.76 -3.56 9.14
N ALA A 61 3.99 -3.30 8.74
CA ALA A 61 4.70 -4.16 7.81
C ALA A 61 6.22 -4.04 8.03
N SER A 62 6.98 -5.02 7.56
CA SER A 62 8.44 -4.89 7.53
C SER A 62 8.85 -3.70 6.65
N PRO A 63 10.03 -3.11 6.89
CA PRO A 63 10.69 -2.30 5.86
C PRO A 63 10.76 -3.07 4.53
N TYR A 64 10.65 -2.35 3.43
CA TYR A 64 10.68 -3.00 2.12
C TYR A 64 12.10 -3.49 1.77
N TYR A 65 12.13 -4.57 0.99
CA TYR A 65 13.29 -5.07 0.29
C TYR A 65 13.04 -4.99 -1.22
N LEU A 66 14.06 -4.70 -2.01
CA LEU A 66 13.96 -4.62 -3.47
C LEU A 66 15.03 -5.53 -4.07
N ASP A 67 14.61 -6.48 -4.90
CA ASP A 67 15.50 -7.31 -5.70
C ASP A 67 15.20 -7.15 -7.20
N GLU A 68 15.79 -8.01 -8.03
CA GLU A 68 15.65 -7.99 -9.48
C GLU A 68 14.22 -8.30 -9.95
N GLU A 69 13.41 -8.92 -9.10
CA GLU A 69 12.04 -9.32 -9.42
C GLU A 69 11.04 -8.23 -8.99
N ALA A 70 11.07 -7.85 -7.71
CA ALA A 70 10.03 -7.00 -7.14
C ALA A 70 10.43 -6.28 -5.85
N LEU A 71 9.62 -5.27 -5.50
CA LEU A 71 9.54 -4.74 -4.15
C LEU A 71 8.76 -5.74 -3.29
N LYS A 72 9.37 -6.16 -2.17
CA LYS A 72 8.85 -7.17 -1.25
C LYS A 72 8.76 -6.59 0.16
N TYR A 73 7.75 -6.98 0.91
CA TYR A 73 7.59 -6.67 2.33
C TYR A 73 6.75 -7.76 2.98
N ILE A 74 6.79 -7.83 4.31
CA ILE A 74 5.94 -8.73 5.10
C ILE A 74 4.86 -7.88 5.76
N ASP A 75 3.60 -8.20 5.50
CA ASP A 75 2.45 -7.62 6.20
C ASP A 75 2.24 -8.32 7.56
N TYR A 76 1.90 -7.57 8.61
CA TYR A 76 1.71 -8.10 9.96
C TYR A 76 0.26 -8.23 10.39
N ASP A 77 -0.69 -8.18 9.44
CA ASP A 77 -2.12 -8.34 9.68
C ASP A 77 -2.68 -7.34 10.72
N LEU A 78 -2.04 -6.17 10.82
CA LEU A 78 -2.48 -5.06 11.66
C LEU A 78 -2.42 -3.78 10.84
N ASP A 79 -3.55 -3.13 10.66
CA ASP A 79 -3.64 -1.91 9.87
C ASP A 79 -4.58 -0.87 10.48
N VAL A 80 -4.34 0.38 10.13
CA VAL A 80 -5.23 1.49 10.44
C VAL A 80 -5.79 2.03 9.15
N LYS A 81 -7.11 2.12 9.08
CA LYS A 81 -7.82 2.77 8.01
C LYS A 81 -8.35 4.13 8.44
N ILE A 82 -8.12 5.14 7.60
CA ILE A 82 -8.72 6.47 7.70
C ILE A 82 -9.64 6.65 6.49
N PHE A 83 -10.93 6.87 6.74
CA PHE A 83 -11.94 7.10 5.72
C PHE A 83 -11.88 8.55 5.21
N THR A 84 -12.61 8.82 4.11
CA THR A 84 -12.58 10.13 3.43
C THR A 84 -13.14 11.27 4.28
N ASP A 85 -13.98 10.94 5.27
CA ASP A 85 -14.55 11.86 6.27
C ASP A 85 -13.68 11.99 7.52
N GLY A 86 -12.55 11.28 7.59
CA GLY A 86 -11.63 11.28 8.73
C GLY A 86 -11.97 10.26 9.81
N GLU A 87 -13.04 9.47 9.67
CA GLU A 87 -13.30 8.36 10.59
C GLU A 87 -12.11 7.38 10.57
N LYS A 88 -11.74 6.85 11.73
CA LYS A 88 -10.64 5.92 11.89
C LYS A 88 -11.14 4.57 12.39
N THR A 89 -10.65 3.50 11.77
CA THR A 89 -10.82 2.13 12.27
C THR A 89 -9.46 1.44 12.32
N SER A 90 -9.24 0.66 13.37
CA SER A 90 -8.14 -0.30 13.40
C SER A 90 -8.68 -1.64 12.91
N LEU A 91 -7.97 -2.24 11.96
CA LEU A 91 -8.27 -3.55 11.40
C LEU A 91 -7.13 -4.48 11.80
N GLY A 92 -7.48 -5.70 12.17
CA GLY A 92 -6.56 -6.74 12.56
C GLY A 92 -7.32 -8.02 12.83
N ARG A 93 -6.63 -9.16 12.77
CA ARG A 93 -7.19 -10.45 13.18
C ARG A 93 -7.09 -10.65 14.69
#